data_AF-A0A6D2JSI4-F1
#
_entry.id   AF-A0A6D2JSI4-F1
#
_cell.length_a   1.000
_cell.length_b   1.000
_cell.length_c   1.000
_cell.angle_alpha   90.00
_cell.angle_beta   90.00
_cell.angle_gamma   90.00
#
_symmetry.space_group_name_H-M   'P 1'
#
loop_
_entity.id
_entity.type
_entity.pdbx_description
1 polymer ?
#
loop_
_entity_poly.entity_id
_entity_poly.type
_entity_poly.pdbx_seq_one_letter_code
_entity_poly.pdbx_strand_id
1 'polypeptide(L)'
;MMDLKAATKRQADIATWVLWDLSRCPVPSDVDARRVGPFIRRALKSLGYNGNLTITAIGILSQVPIDVLRALSSTGINLHHVPTMYNKSIMTSVYMWKSDNSPPANVMLISLQRIFGQFIADLSEKYYVLGSKVPYDRQLEPTVFARRAGCFLWESLLASLRAEAKKECSGTTGKTTFYCSGCCLGLLGFESFTKHILSKEHALEELDYYPGGVEAGNESRARKEDAAAILVRLQGFREARRLEEEEEEAKYKKERLEDPYYDEEYDYEAEAE
;
A
#
# COMPACT_ATOMS: atom_id res chain seq x y z
N MET A 1 -11.33 21.35 -9.38
CA MET A 1 -10.06 21.79 -8.78
C MET A 1 -9.96 21.08 -7.44
N MET A 2 -8.77 20.57 -7.10
CA MET A 2 -8.54 19.83 -5.87
C MET A 2 -8.83 20.73 -4.66
N ASP A 3 -9.48 20.20 -3.62
CA ASP A 3 -9.93 21.01 -2.47
C ASP A 3 -8.76 21.28 -1.50
N LEU A 4 -7.92 22.23 -1.89
CA LEU A 4 -6.73 22.68 -1.17
C LEU A 4 -6.62 24.20 -1.24
N LYS A 5 -6.09 24.79 -0.16
CA LYS A 5 -5.78 26.23 -0.13
C LYS A 5 -4.52 26.52 -0.96
N ALA A 6 -4.45 27.73 -1.50
CA ALA A 6 -3.23 28.23 -2.10
C ALA A 6 -2.13 28.42 -1.05
N ALA A 7 -0.87 28.21 -1.45
CA ALA A 7 0.29 28.37 -0.60
C ALA A 7 0.47 29.83 -0.16
N THR A 8 0.80 30.03 1.12
CA THR A 8 1.31 31.32 1.57
C THR A 8 2.77 31.51 1.14
N LYS A 9 3.30 32.75 1.24
CA LYS A 9 4.73 33.02 0.99
C LYS A 9 5.67 32.12 1.81
N ARG A 10 5.26 31.73 3.02
CA ARG A 10 6.06 30.85 3.90
C ARG A 10 6.02 29.38 3.48
N GLN A 11 5.05 28.99 2.66
CA GLN A 11 4.83 27.62 2.23
C GLN A 11 5.30 27.37 0.78
N ALA A 12 5.49 28.43 -0.01
CA ALA A 12 5.67 28.31 -1.44
C ALA A 12 6.91 27.47 -1.81
N ASP A 13 8.06 27.77 -1.20
CA ASP A 13 9.33 27.17 -1.61
C ASP A 13 9.85 26.09 -0.63
N ILE A 14 9.08 25.77 0.42
CA ILE A 14 9.46 24.71 1.38
C ILE A 14 9.09 23.32 0.83
N ALA A 15 9.84 22.31 1.27
CA ALA A 15 9.57 20.92 0.86
C ALA A 15 8.14 20.50 1.22
N THR A 16 7.51 19.77 0.29
CA THR A 16 6.16 19.25 0.43
C THR A 16 6.18 17.73 0.38
N TRP A 17 5.53 17.11 1.35
CA TRP A 17 5.48 15.66 1.47
C TRP A 17 4.04 15.19 1.42
N VAL A 18 3.76 14.28 0.49
CA VAL A 18 2.44 13.67 0.32
C VAL A 18 2.49 12.24 0.81
N LEU A 19 1.70 11.98 1.85
CA LEU A 19 1.49 10.66 2.43
C LEU A 19 0.14 10.16 1.95
N TRP A 20 0.15 9.13 1.12
CA TRP A 20 -1.06 8.59 0.54
C TRP A 20 -1.34 7.19 1.07
N ASP A 21 -2.40 7.07 1.85
CA ASP A 21 -2.93 5.80 2.35
C ASP A 21 -3.62 5.06 1.20
N LEU A 22 -2.87 4.22 0.50
CA LEU A 22 -3.32 3.48 -0.67
C LEU A 22 -4.35 2.40 -0.31
N SER A 23 -4.30 1.88 0.92
CA SER A 23 -5.27 0.91 1.44
C SER A 23 -6.68 1.50 1.60
N ARG A 24 -6.78 2.80 1.90
CA ARG A 24 -8.10 3.47 2.11
C ARG A 24 -8.49 4.41 0.99
N CYS A 25 -7.52 4.87 0.22
CA CYS A 25 -7.69 5.67 -0.97
C CYS A 25 -7.11 4.93 -2.19
N PRO A 26 -7.63 3.73 -2.56
CA PRO A 26 -7.07 2.95 -3.66
C PRO A 26 -7.33 3.63 -5.01
N VAL A 27 -6.47 3.37 -5.99
CA VAL A 27 -6.69 3.81 -7.37
C VAL A 27 -7.92 3.07 -7.93
N PRO A 28 -8.97 3.79 -8.38
CA PRO A 28 -10.11 3.16 -9.02
C PRO A 28 -9.74 2.47 -10.34
N SER A 29 -10.45 1.41 -10.72
CA SER A 29 -10.19 0.65 -11.96
C SER A 29 -10.33 1.47 -13.24
N ASP A 30 -11.11 2.56 -13.22
CA ASP A 30 -11.28 3.49 -14.34
C ASP A 30 -10.13 4.50 -14.47
N VAL A 31 -9.17 4.50 -13.53
CA VAL A 31 -8.09 5.49 -13.45
C VAL A 31 -6.74 4.83 -13.75
N ASP A 32 -6.01 5.35 -14.74
CA ASP A 32 -4.61 4.98 -14.96
C ASP A 32 -3.75 5.51 -13.79
N ALA A 33 -3.20 4.59 -13.00
CA ALA A 33 -2.35 4.88 -11.85
C ALA A 33 -1.15 5.78 -12.20
N ARG A 34 -0.62 5.70 -13.43
CA ARG A 34 0.47 6.58 -13.90
C ARG A 34 0.09 8.06 -13.95
N ARG A 35 -1.21 8.39 -13.90
CA ARG A 35 -1.67 9.78 -13.92
C ARG A 35 -1.67 10.43 -12.54
N VAL A 36 -1.75 9.64 -11.47
CA VAL A 36 -1.97 10.15 -10.10
C VAL A 36 -0.81 11.03 -9.63
N GLY A 37 0.43 10.52 -9.68
CA GLY A 37 1.63 11.26 -9.26
C GLY A 37 1.84 12.57 -10.04
N PRO A 38 1.87 12.53 -11.39
CA PRO A 38 1.98 13.72 -12.22
C PRO A 38 0.86 14.74 -11.96
N PHE A 39 -0.37 14.28 -11.74
CA PHE A 39 -1.50 15.14 -11.40
C PHE A 39 -1.31 15.85 -10.07
N ILE A 40 -0.98 15.12 -9.00
CA ILE A 40 -0.71 15.72 -7.67
C ILE A 40 0.38 16.80 -7.78
N ARG A 41 1.48 16.50 -8.51
CA ARG A 41 2.59 17.44 -8.71
C ARG A 41 2.15 18.72 -9.42
N ARG A 42 1.36 18.60 -10.50
CA ARG A 42 0.80 19.77 -11.21
C ARG A 42 -0.17 20.55 -10.33
N ALA A 43 -1.05 19.86 -9.60
CA ALA A 43 -2.05 20.49 -8.74
C ALA A 43 -1.38 21.31 -7.63
N LEU A 44 -0.41 20.72 -6.91
CA LEU A 44 0.35 21.42 -5.88
C LEU A 44 1.11 22.63 -6.43
N LYS A 45 1.78 22.48 -7.59
CA LYS A 45 2.47 23.59 -8.25
C LYS A 45 1.51 24.71 -8.64
N SER A 46 0.32 24.39 -9.16
CA SER A 46 -0.70 25.39 -9.51
C SER A 46 -1.26 26.15 -8.31
N LEU A 47 -1.19 25.55 -7.12
CA LEU A 47 -1.55 26.18 -5.85
C LEU A 47 -0.39 26.97 -5.22
N GLY A 48 0.78 27.02 -5.87
CA GLY A 48 1.95 27.75 -5.41
C GLY A 48 2.90 26.97 -4.51
N TYR A 49 2.70 25.65 -4.34
CA TYR A 49 3.66 24.78 -3.65
C TYR A 49 4.75 24.35 -4.64
N ASN A 50 5.84 25.12 -4.69
CA ASN A 50 6.95 25.00 -5.63
C ASN A 50 8.19 24.28 -5.08
N GLY A 51 8.27 24.08 -3.77
CA GLY A 51 9.38 23.36 -3.14
C GLY A 51 9.46 21.88 -3.56
N ASN A 52 10.53 21.20 -3.13
CA ASN A 52 10.77 19.80 -3.43
C ASN A 52 9.57 18.93 -3.00
N LEU A 53 9.07 18.09 -3.91
CA LEU A 53 7.90 17.24 -3.68
C LEU A 53 8.27 15.76 -3.62
N THR A 54 8.03 15.16 -2.46
CA THR A 54 8.09 13.71 -2.22
C THR A 54 6.67 13.15 -2.09
N ILE A 55 6.35 12.08 -2.83
CA ILE A 55 5.07 11.38 -2.73
C ILE A 55 5.37 9.94 -2.32
N THR A 56 4.75 9.49 -1.22
CA THR A 56 4.88 8.12 -0.72
C THR A 56 3.49 7.49 -0.62
N ALA A 57 3.28 6.40 -1.37
CA ALA A 57 2.13 5.53 -1.22
C ALA A 57 2.40 4.52 -0.09
N ILE A 58 1.55 4.54 0.93
CA ILE A 58 1.66 3.77 2.15
C ILE A 58 0.45 2.84 2.27
N GLY A 59 0.67 1.61 2.71
CA GLY A 59 -0.43 0.71 3.05
C GLY A 59 0.00 -0.75 3.04
N ILE A 60 -0.99 -1.64 3.03
CA ILE A 60 -0.78 -3.08 2.87
C ILE A 60 -0.60 -3.37 1.38
N LEU A 61 0.59 -3.08 0.87
CA LEU A 61 0.86 -3.12 -0.56
C LEU A 61 0.82 -4.54 -1.14
N SER A 62 0.87 -5.59 -0.32
CA SER A 62 0.66 -6.97 -0.74
C SER A 62 -0.77 -7.25 -1.24
N GLN A 63 -1.73 -6.38 -0.91
CA GLN A 63 -3.14 -6.46 -1.36
C GLN A 63 -3.43 -5.57 -2.59
N VAL A 64 -2.43 -4.85 -3.10
CA VAL A 64 -2.61 -3.94 -4.24
C VAL A 64 -2.14 -4.64 -5.52
N PRO A 65 -2.88 -4.54 -6.64
CA PRO A 65 -2.45 -5.11 -7.91
C PRO A 65 -1.03 -4.66 -8.31
N ILE A 66 -0.19 -5.61 -8.74
CA ILE A 66 1.22 -5.38 -9.00
C ILE A 66 1.45 -4.38 -10.14
N ASP A 67 0.57 -4.38 -11.13
CA ASP A 67 0.55 -3.43 -12.25
C ASP A 67 0.26 -2.00 -11.77
N VAL A 68 -0.63 -1.83 -10.80
CA VAL A 68 -0.89 -0.55 -10.13
C VAL A 68 0.37 -0.08 -9.39
N LEU A 69 0.99 -0.94 -8.58
CA LEU A 69 2.23 -0.57 -7.87
C LEU A 69 3.37 -0.20 -8.83
N ARG A 70 3.52 -0.95 -9.93
CA ARG A 70 4.50 -0.69 -10.98
C ARG A 70 4.22 0.65 -11.66
N ALA A 71 2.96 0.92 -12.01
CA ALA A 71 2.52 2.17 -12.58
C ALA A 71 2.82 3.36 -11.64
N LEU A 72 2.50 3.25 -10.35
CA LEU A 72 2.79 4.30 -9.37
C LEU A 72 4.31 4.55 -9.25
N SER A 73 5.09 3.51 -9.03
CA SER A 73 6.55 3.62 -8.85
C SER A 73 7.28 4.15 -10.09
N SER A 74 6.78 3.85 -11.30
CA SER A 74 7.30 4.39 -12.57
C SER A 74 7.18 5.92 -12.69
N THR A 75 6.33 6.53 -11.86
CA THR A 75 6.11 7.99 -11.80
C THR A 75 6.80 8.65 -10.60
N GLY A 76 7.79 7.97 -10.01
CA GLY A 76 8.56 8.49 -8.88
C GLY A 76 7.80 8.52 -7.56
N ILE A 77 6.73 7.73 -7.41
CA ILE A 77 6.03 7.55 -6.13
C ILE A 77 6.75 6.45 -5.35
N ASN A 78 7.20 6.78 -4.14
CA ASN A 78 7.80 5.82 -3.23
C ASN A 78 6.75 4.82 -2.74
N LEU A 79 7.13 3.55 -2.61
CA LEU A 79 6.25 2.50 -2.10
C LEU A 79 6.71 2.09 -0.69
N HIS A 80 5.80 2.22 0.27
CA HIS A 80 6.07 1.90 1.66
C HIS A 80 5.02 0.91 2.16
N HIS A 81 5.42 -0.36 2.25
CA HIS A 81 4.60 -1.41 2.80
C HIS A 81 4.57 -1.31 4.33
N VAL A 82 3.36 -1.26 4.90
CA VAL A 82 3.10 -1.06 6.31
C VAL A 82 2.05 -2.06 6.77
N PRO A 83 2.37 -2.97 7.72
CA PRO A 83 1.41 -3.92 8.25
C PRO A 83 0.38 -3.24 9.18
N THR A 84 -0.78 -3.86 9.37
CA THR A 84 -1.91 -3.28 10.14
C THR A 84 -1.75 -3.40 11.66
N MET A 85 -0.69 -2.86 12.27
CA MET A 85 -0.53 -2.85 13.74
C MET A 85 0.04 -1.56 14.32
N TYR A 86 -0.31 -1.25 15.58
CA TYR A 86 -0.04 0.04 16.25
C TYR A 86 1.44 0.47 16.22
N ASN A 87 2.36 -0.46 16.50
CA ASN A 87 3.80 -0.21 16.58
C ASN A 87 4.52 -0.13 15.21
N LYS A 88 3.91 -0.63 14.13
CA LYS A 88 4.45 -0.59 12.76
C LYS A 88 3.44 -0.02 11.77
N SER A 89 2.56 0.86 12.26
CA SER A 89 1.46 1.45 11.49
C SER A 89 1.94 2.58 10.59
N ILE A 90 1.01 3.09 9.80
CA ILE A 90 1.19 4.35 9.08
C ILE A 90 1.53 5.48 10.05
N MET A 91 1.03 5.49 11.30
CA MET A 91 1.46 6.47 12.31
C MET A 91 2.95 6.34 12.63
N THR A 92 3.45 5.12 12.89
CA THR A 92 4.90 4.88 13.11
C THR A 92 5.72 5.35 11.91
N SER A 93 5.25 5.05 10.71
CA SER A 93 5.91 5.44 9.46
C SER A 93 6.03 6.98 9.35
N VAL A 94 5.00 7.71 9.77
CA VAL A 94 5.05 9.18 9.80
C VAL A 94 5.83 9.72 11.01
N TYR A 95 5.91 9.00 12.13
CA TYR A 95 6.82 9.38 13.22
C TYR A 95 8.29 9.22 12.82
N MET A 96 8.66 8.11 12.19
CA MET A 96 9.99 7.91 11.63
C MET A 96 10.33 9.00 10.61
N TRP A 97 9.35 9.35 9.76
CA TRP A 97 9.48 10.45 8.82
C TRP A 97 9.86 11.80 9.46
N LYS A 98 9.23 12.16 10.59
CA LYS A 98 9.52 13.42 11.30
C LYS A 98 10.99 13.54 11.69
N SER A 99 11.68 12.42 11.93
CA SER A 99 13.10 12.40 12.27
C SER A 99 13.98 12.90 11.13
N ASP A 100 13.60 12.59 9.89
CA ASP A 100 14.37 12.96 8.70
C ASP A 100 13.98 14.33 8.12
N ASN A 101 12.89 14.94 8.64
CA ASN A 101 12.26 16.12 8.05
C ASN A 101 12.00 17.20 9.07
N SER A 102 13.02 18.03 9.27
CA SER A 102 12.93 19.16 10.19
C SER A 102 11.93 20.22 9.67
N PRO A 103 11.09 20.80 10.54
CA PRO A 103 10.24 21.92 10.19
C PRO A 103 11.09 23.18 9.87
N PRO A 104 10.61 24.10 9.01
CA PRO A 104 9.28 24.12 8.39
C PRO A 104 9.17 23.23 7.13
N ALA A 105 8.10 22.43 7.04
CA ALA A 105 7.74 21.67 5.85
C ALA A 105 6.22 21.62 5.65
N ASN A 106 5.78 21.44 4.40
CA ASN A 106 4.38 21.14 4.08
C ASN A 106 4.15 19.64 4.15
N VAL A 107 3.04 19.21 4.76
CA VAL A 107 2.65 17.80 4.86
C VAL A 107 1.23 17.65 4.36
N MET A 108 1.00 16.75 3.43
CA MET A 108 -0.31 16.44 2.90
C MET A 108 -0.64 14.98 3.17
N LEU A 109 -1.75 14.73 3.85
CA LEU A 109 -2.24 13.37 4.10
C LEU A 109 -3.47 13.09 3.24
N ILE A 110 -3.40 12.05 2.41
CA ILE A 110 -4.51 11.51 1.63
C ILE A 110 -4.95 10.21 2.31
N SER A 111 -5.91 10.28 3.22
CA SER A 111 -6.52 9.11 3.86
C SER A 111 -7.98 9.41 4.24
N LEU A 112 -8.79 8.36 4.31
CA LEU A 112 -10.17 8.41 4.80
C LEU A 112 -10.31 7.96 6.27
N GLN A 113 -9.20 7.66 6.96
CA GLN A 113 -9.25 7.21 8.36
C GLN A 113 -9.25 8.38 9.34
N ARG A 114 -10.21 8.34 10.27
CA ARG A 114 -10.36 9.35 11.32
C ARG A 114 -9.33 9.23 12.43
N ILE A 115 -8.68 8.08 12.56
CA ILE A 115 -7.62 7.81 13.55
C ILE A 115 -6.47 8.82 13.42
N PHE A 116 -6.30 9.44 12.24
CA PHE A 116 -5.30 10.48 12.02
C PHE A 116 -5.70 11.86 12.54
N GLY A 117 -6.90 12.06 13.10
CA GLY A 117 -7.36 13.37 13.56
C GLY A 117 -6.44 13.99 14.62
N GLN A 118 -6.16 13.27 15.71
CA GLN A 118 -5.22 13.72 16.74
C GLN A 118 -3.81 13.88 16.16
N PHE A 119 -3.39 12.93 15.33
CA PHE A 119 -2.08 12.95 14.69
C PHE A 119 -1.86 14.20 13.79
N ILE A 120 -2.89 14.61 13.05
CA ILE A 120 -2.90 15.82 12.22
C ILE A 120 -2.88 17.09 13.09
N ALA A 121 -3.57 17.08 14.23
CA ALA A 121 -3.50 18.17 15.20
C ALA A 121 -2.06 18.35 15.71
N ASP A 122 -1.41 17.26 16.15
CA ASP A 122 -0.03 17.28 16.64
C ASP A 122 0.98 17.68 15.54
N LEU A 123 0.73 17.27 14.29
CA LEU A 123 1.53 17.72 13.14
C LEU A 123 1.40 19.22 12.90
N SER A 124 0.19 19.76 13.02
CA SER A 124 -0.11 21.17 12.73
C SER A 124 0.56 22.14 13.70
N GLU A 125 1.06 21.67 14.84
CA GLU A 125 1.85 22.49 15.77
C GLU A 125 3.21 22.93 15.20
N LYS A 126 3.80 22.11 14.31
CA LYS A 126 5.16 22.32 13.78
C LYS A 126 5.24 22.35 12.26
N TYR A 127 4.26 21.77 11.56
CA TYR A 127 4.24 21.62 10.11
C TYR A 127 3.03 22.30 9.50
N TYR A 128 3.15 22.68 8.22
CA TYR A 128 2.02 23.19 7.46
C TYR A 128 1.22 22.03 6.86
N VAL A 129 0.13 21.64 7.50
CA VAL A 129 -0.71 20.52 7.02
C VAL A 129 -1.65 20.97 5.90
N LEU A 130 -1.64 20.24 4.80
CA LEU A 130 -2.48 20.39 3.62
C LEU A 130 -3.58 19.31 3.61
N GLY A 131 -4.79 19.67 3.19
CA GLY A 131 -5.89 18.72 3.04
C GLY A 131 -6.93 18.74 4.15
N SER A 132 -7.93 17.87 4.01
CA SER A 132 -9.14 17.89 4.83
C SER A 132 -8.82 17.72 6.32
N LYS A 133 -9.20 18.74 7.09
CA LYS A 133 -9.41 18.60 8.52
C LYS A 133 -10.67 17.77 8.69
N VAL A 134 -10.56 16.44 8.67
CA VAL A 134 -11.61 15.61 9.26
C VAL A 134 -11.80 16.16 10.67
N PRO A 135 -12.96 16.75 11.03
CA PRO A 135 -13.12 17.30 12.36
C PRO A 135 -12.87 16.17 13.35
N TYR A 136 -11.84 16.33 14.19
CA TYR A 136 -11.64 15.43 15.30
C TYR A 136 -12.77 15.66 16.28
N ASP A 137 -13.78 14.80 16.22
CA ASP A 137 -14.87 14.76 17.18
C ASP A 137 -14.58 13.62 18.15
N ARG A 138 -14.20 13.99 19.38
CA ARG A 138 -13.84 13.09 20.45
C ARG A 138 -15.01 12.19 20.90
N GLN A 139 -16.24 12.53 20.51
CA GLN A 139 -17.45 11.77 20.82
C GLN A 139 -17.76 10.66 19.80
N LEU A 140 -17.03 10.60 18.68
CA LEU A 140 -17.22 9.60 17.65
C LEU A 140 -16.08 8.56 17.67
N GLU A 141 -16.45 7.29 17.64
CA GLU A 141 -15.51 6.16 17.62
C GLU A 141 -14.46 6.31 16.48
N PRO A 142 -13.15 6.14 16.77
CA PRO A 142 -12.06 6.35 15.80
C PRO A 142 -12.14 5.45 14.55
N THR A 143 -12.85 4.32 14.66
CA THR A 143 -13.01 3.29 13.63
C THR A 143 -14.19 3.54 12.69
N VAL A 144 -15.04 4.54 12.97
CA VAL A 144 -16.15 4.90 12.07
C VAL A 144 -15.55 5.54 10.82
N PHE A 145 -15.64 4.84 9.69
CA PHE A 145 -15.39 5.44 8.38
C PHE A 145 -16.24 6.72 8.29
N ALA A 146 -15.61 7.88 8.10
CA ALA A 146 -16.32 9.11 7.86
C ALA A 146 -16.95 9.03 6.46
N ARG A 147 -18.06 8.30 6.30
CA ARG A 147 -18.92 8.40 5.10
C ARG A 147 -19.84 9.61 5.14
N ARG A 148 -19.75 10.47 6.19
CA ARG A 148 -20.52 11.73 6.24
C ARG A 148 -19.88 12.76 5.32
N ALA A 149 -20.70 13.28 4.39
CA ALA A 149 -20.34 14.30 3.41
C ALA A 149 -19.65 15.52 4.04
N GLY A 150 -18.60 16.01 3.38
CA GLY A 150 -17.92 17.26 3.71
C GLY A 150 -16.42 17.21 3.42
N CYS A 151 -16.03 17.50 2.19
CA CYS A 151 -14.66 17.78 1.73
C CYS A 151 -13.63 16.66 1.95
N PHE A 152 -13.74 15.55 1.22
CA PHE A 152 -12.68 14.54 1.18
C PHE A 152 -11.68 14.83 0.06
N LEU A 153 -10.42 14.97 0.45
CA LEU A 153 -9.32 15.35 -0.44
C LEU A 153 -9.15 14.35 -1.59
N TRP A 154 -9.30 13.05 -1.32
CA TRP A 154 -9.17 11.99 -2.30
C TRP A 154 -10.25 12.05 -3.40
N GLU A 155 -11.50 12.28 -3.01
CA GLU A 155 -12.64 12.39 -3.90
C GLU A 155 -12.51 13.63 -4.78
N SER A 156 -12.09 14.76 -4.22
CA SER A 156 -11.84 15.99 -4.99
C SER A 156 -10.67 15.83 -5.98
N LEU A 157 -9.64 15.08 -5.58
CA LEU A 157 -8.50 14.71 -6.43
C LEU A 157 -8.99 13.85 -7.59
N LEU A 158 -9.72 12.77 -7.31
CA LEU A 158 -10.23 11.86 -8.34
C LEU A 158 -11.18 12.57 -9.31
N ALA A 159 -12.10 13.40 -8.82
CA ALA A 159 -12.99 14.18 -9.67
C ALA A 159 -12.20 15.12 -10.59
N SER A 160 -11.19 15.80 -10.05
CA SER A 160 -10.34 16.71 -10.84
C SER A 160 -9.43 15.96 -11.83
N LEU A 161 -8.93 14.78 -11.45
CA LEU A 161 -8.12 13.91 -12.31
C LEU A 161 -8.94 13.36 -13.48
N ARG A 162 -10.19 12.96 -13.24
CA ARG A 162 -11.12 12.50 -14.27
C ARG A 162 -11.51 13.61 -15.24
N ALA A 163 -11.68 14.83 -14.73
CA ALA A 163 -11.96 16.01 -15.55
C ALA A 163 -10.75 16.50 -16.36
N GLU A 164 -9.52 16.17 -15.95
CA GLU A 164 -8.33 16.52 -16.73
C GLU A 164 -8.27 15.67 -18.00
N ALA A 165 -8.11 16.33 -19.16
CA ALA A 165 -7.82 15.66 -20.42
C ALA A 165 -6.62 14.71 -20.26
N LYS A 166 -6.64 13.57 -20.96
CA LYS A 166 -5.51 12.63 -20.97
C LYS A 166 -4.26 13.36 -21.49
N LYS A 167 -3.38 13.75 -20.58
CA LYS A 167 -2.04 14.27 -20.90
C LYS A 167 -1.06 13.12 -20.83
N GLU A 168 -0.05 13.15 -21.70
CA GLU A 168 1.05 12.19 -21.64
C GLU A 168 1.73 12.26 -20.27
N CYS A 169 1.94 11.09 -19.68
CA CYS A 169 2.72 10.96 -18.47
C CYS A 169 4.19 11.00 -18.85
N SER A 170 4.82 12.17 -18.81
CA SER A 170 6.27 12.25 -18.83
C SER A 170 6.81 11.58 -17.56
N GLY A 171 7.48 10.45 -17.69
CA GLY A 171 8.11 9.77 -16.56
C GLY A 171 9.04 10.74 -15.81
N THR A 172 8.89 10.83 -14.49
CA THR A 172 9.84 11.59 -13.67
C THR A 172 10.99 10.69 -13.30
N THR A 173 12.22 11.08 -13.66
CA THR A 173 13.48 10.35 -13.45
C THR A 173 13.98 10.36 -11.99
N GLY A 174 13.09 10.55 -11.02
CA GLY A 174 13.45 10.50 -9.59
C GLY A 174 13.75 9.09 -9.12
N LYS A 175 14.73 8.93 -8.24
CA LYS A 175 15.02 7.65 -7.58
C LYS A 175 13.86 7.27 -6.66
N THR A 176 13.06 6.30 -7.06
CA THR A 176 11.98 5.73 -6.24
C THR A 176 12.57 4.87 -5.12
N THR A 177 12.02 4.98 -3.92
CA THR A 177 12.37 4.12 -2.77
C THR A 177 11.29 3.07 -2.51
N PHE A 178 11.73 1.93 -1.99
CA PHE A 178 10.89 0.78 -1.63
C PHE A 178 11.24 0.34 -0.21
N TYR A 179 10.25 0.27 0.68
CA TYR A 179 10.50 -0.05 2.08
C TYR A 179 9.38 -0.88 2.69
N CYS A 180 9.73 -1.87 3.52
CA CYS A 180 8.80 -2.66 4.32
C CYS A 180 9.02 -2.38 5.81
N SER A 181 8.00 -1.82 6.48
CA SER A 181 8.03 -1.60 7.93
C SER A 181 7.96 -2.92 8.72
N GLY A 182 7.27 -3.93 8.19
CA GLY A 182 7.14 -5.25 8.83
C GLY A 182 8.51 -5.87 9.11
N CYS A 183 9.38 -5.86 8.10
CA CYS A 183 10.70 -6.47 8.16
C CYS A 183 11.84 -5.46 8.37
N CYS A 184 11.53 -4.18 8.58
CA CYS A 184 12.51 -3.09 8.67
C CYS A 184 13.50 -3.08 7.49
N LEU A 185 13.01 -3.32 6.28
CA LEU A 185 13.83 -3.64 5.12
C LEU A 185 13.64 -2.60 4.00
N GLY A 186 14.73 -1.95 3.60
CA GLY A 186 14.81 -1.14 2.39
C GLY A 186 15.23 -2.00 1.20
N LEU A 187 14.47 -1.96 0.09
CA LEU A 187 14.71 -2.80 -1.07
C LEU A 187 15.19 -2.00 -2.28
N LEU A 188 16.15 -2.58 -3.00
CA LEU A 188 16.70 -2.01 -4.23
C LEU A 188 15.87 -2.48 -5.42
N GLY A 189 14.97 -1.61 -5.87
CA GLY A 189 14.16 -1.81 -7.08
C GLY A 189 12.82 -2.48 -6.84
N PHE A 190 11.94 -2.31 -7.83
CA PHE A 190 10.54 -2.76 -7.78
C PHE A 190 10.42 -4.28 -7.66
N GLU A 191 11.17 -5.05 -8.46
CA GLU A 191 11.06 -6.51 -8.49
C GLU A 191 11.52 -7.16 -7.18
N SER A 192 12.60 -6.65 -6.58
CA SER A 192 13.06 -7.09 -5.25
C SER A 192 11.97 -6.83 -4.20
N PHE A 193 11.38 -5.64 -4.24
CA PHE A 193 10.31 -5.23 -3.33
C PHE A 193 9.06 -6.10 -3.46
N THR A 194 8.56 -6.32 -4.67
CA THR A 194 7.37 -7.13 -4.89
C THR A 194 7.61 -8.59 -4.57
N LYS A 195 8.77 -9.14 -4.95
CA LYS A 195 9.16 -10.51 -4.57
C LYS A 195 9.16 -10.69 -3.05
N HIS A 196 9.63 -9.69 -2.31
CA HIS A 196 9.63 -9.71 -0.85
C HIS A 196 8.21 -9.66 -0.27
N ILE A 197 7.44 -8.59 -0.54
CA ILE A 197 6.13 -8.41 0.12
C ILE A 197 5.09 -9.45 -0.31
N LEU A 198 5.28 -10.08 -1.48
CA LEU A 198 4.44 -11.14 -1.99
C LEU A 198 4.92 -12.54 -1.59
N SER A 199 6.02 -12.69 -0.85
CA SER A 199 6.52 -14.02 -0.49
C SER A 199 5.64 -14.71 0.56
N LYS A 200 5.73 -16.05 0.61
CA LYS A 200 5.05 -16.86 1.63
C LYS A 200 5.58 -16.55 3.02
N GLU A 201 6.89 -16.36 3.14
CA GLU A 201 7.57 -16.04 4.40
C GLU A 201 7.08 -14.70 4.95
N HIS A 202 7.01 -13.68 4.09
CA HIS A 202 6.45 -12.39 4.47
C HIS A 202 4.98 -12.50 4.88
N ALA A 203 4.19 -13.32 4.19
CA ALA A 203 2.78 -13.55 4.54
C ALA A 203 2.61 -14.22 5.91
N LEU A 204 3.51 -15.15 6.27
CA LEU A 204 3.51 -15.80 7.58
C LEU A 204 3.91 -14.81 8.67
N GLU A 205 4.99 -14.05 8.47
CA GLU A 205 5.40 -12.99 9.39
C GLU A 205 4.28 -11.95 9.57
N GLU A 206 3.61 -11.55 8.48
CA GLU A 206 2.46 -10.64 8.53
C GLU A 206 1.30 -11.19 9.37
N LEU A 207 1.03 -12.51 9.27
CA LEU A 207 -0.06 -13.16 10.00
C LEU A 207 0.21 -13.26 11.50
N ASP A 208 1.46 -13.50 11.91
CA ASP A 208 1.87 -13.54 13.32
C ASP A 208 1.51 -12.26 14.08
N TYR A 209 1.38 -11.14 13.35
CA TYR A 209 0.96 -9.88 13.92
C TYR A 209 -0.54 -9.78 14.22
N TYR A 210 -1.38 -10.78 13.93
CA TYR A 210 -2.81 -10.81 14.25
C TYR A 210 -3.14 -11.91 15.30
N PRO A 211 -2.64 -11.79 16.56
CA PRO A 211 -2.90 -12.79 17.59
C PRO A 211 -4.37 -12.74 18.03
N GLY A 212 -5.13 -13.79 17.71
CA GLY A 212 -6.54 -13.95 18.10
C GLY A 212 -7.50 -14.31 16.97
N GLY A 213 -7.03 -14.28 15.71
CA GLY A 213 -7.86 -14.60 14.55
C GLY A 213 -9.06 -13.65 14.37
N VAL A 214 -9.87 -13.92 13.34
CA VAL A 214 -11.10 -13.17 13.02
C VAL A 214 -12.14 -13.20 14.16
N GLU A 215 -11.92 -14.05 15.18
CA GLU A 215 -12.87 -14.40 16.24
C GLU A 215 -12.70 -13.58 17.54
N ALA A 216 -11.60 -12.84 17.71
CA ALA A 216 -11.48 -11.92 18.85
C ALA A 216 -12.55 -10.82 18.75
N GLY A 217 -13.49 -10.81 19.70
CA GLY A 217 -14.70 -9.98 19.67
C GLY A 217 -14.47 -8.47 19.75
N ASN A 218 -13.24 -8.02 20.01
CA ASN A 218 -12.87 -6.61 20.17
C ASN A 218 -12.07 -6.03 18.98
N GLU A 219 -11.75 -6.81 17.95
CA GLU A 219 -10.98 -6.30 16.81
C GLU A 219 -11.83 -5.49 15.83
N SER A 220 -11.23 -4.41 15.29
CA SER A 220 -11.90 -3.60 14.27
C SER A 220 -12.15 -4.41 13.00
N ARG A 221 -13.29 -4.17 12.35
CA ARG A 221 -13.65 -4.81 11.07
C ARG A 221 -12.52 -4.76 10.04
N ALA A 222 -11.82 -3.63 9.97
CA ALA A 222 -10.66 -3.43 9.11
C ALA A 222 -9.54 -4.46 9.35
N ARG A 223 -9.19 -4.74 10.61
CA ARG A 223 -8.15 -5.74 10.93
C ARG A 223 -8.57 -7.15 10.55
N LYS A 224 -9.84 -7.48 10.75
CA LYS A 224 -10.41 -8.78 10.36
C LYS A 224 -10.33 -8.99 8.85
N GLU A 225 -10.67 -7.96 8.08
CA GLU A 225 -10.55 -7.97 6.61
C GLU A 225 -9.08 -8.15 6.17
N ASP A 226 -8.15 -7.45 6.82
CA ASP A 226 -6.71 -7.58 6.50
C ASP A 226 -6.15 -8.96 6.82
N ALA A 227 -6.49 -9.53 7.99
CA ALA A 227 -6.09 -10.88 8.38
C ALA A 227 -6.66 -11.95 7.42
N ALA A 228 -7.93 -11.81 7.04
CA ALA A 228 -8.56 -12.70 6.07
C ALA A 228 -7.84 -12.67 4.71
N ALA A 229 -7.44 -11.49 4.24
CA ALA A 229 -6.68 -11.37 2.99
C ALA A 229 -5.32 -12.07 3.04
N ILE A 230 -4.62 -12.01 4.18
CA ILE A 230 -3.35 -12.73 4.38
C ILE A 230 -3.58 -14.24 4.34
N LEU A 231 -4.62 -14.73 5.02
CA LEU A 231 -4.98 -16.16 5.05
C LEU A 231 -5.32 -16.70 3.65
N VAL A 232 -6.09 -15.95 2.86
CA VAL A 232 -6.41 -16.31 1.47
C VAL A 232 -5.13 -16.45 0.63
N ARG A 233 -4.19 -15.54 0.78
CA ARG A 233 -2.90 -15.62 0.07
C ARG A 233 -2.08 -16.85 0.51
N LEU A 234 -2.05 -17.15 1.81
CA LEU A 234 -1.38 -18.34 2.33
C LEU A 234 -2.01 -19.64 1.81
N GLN A 235 -3.33 -19.69 1.66
CA GLN A 235 -4.03 -20.80 1.00
C GLN A 235 -3.60 -20.93 -0.47
N GLY A 236 -3.48 -19.82 -1.19
CA GLY A 236 -2.98 -19.81 -2.58
C GLY A 236 -1.61 -20.47 -2.72
N PHE A 237 -0.67 -20.23 -1.80
CA PHE A 237 0.64 -20.90 -1.81
C PHE A 237 0.55 -22.41 -1.56
N ARG A 238 -0.38 -22.86 -0.73
CA ARG A 238 -0.58 -24.29 -0.46
C ARG A 238 -1.13 -24.98 -1.71
N GLU A 239 -2.08 -24.35 -2.36
CA GLU A 239 -2.69 -24.88 -3.57
C GLU A 239 -1.71 -24.92 -4.75
N ALA A 240 -0.91 -23.88 -4.95
CA ALA A 240 0.13 -23.87 -5.99
C ALA A 240 1.12 -25.03 -5.82
N ARG A 241 1.57 -25.27 -4.58
CA ARG A 241 2.46 -26.39 -4.27
C ARG A 241 1.82 -27.75 -4.55
N ARG A 242 0.54 -27.92 -4.21
CA ARG A 242 -0.21 -29.15 -4.49
C ARG A 242 -0.26 -29.43 -5.99
N LEU A 243 -0.52 -28.41 -6.80
CA LEU A 243 -0.55 -28.54 -8.26
C LEU A 243 0.83 -28.87 -8.85
N GLU A 244 1.90 -28.29 -8.31
CA GLU A 244 3.29 -28.63 -8.69
C GLU A 244 3.60 -30.10 -8.39
N GLU A 245 3.25 -30.60 -7.20
CA GLU A 245 3.43 -32.00 -6.80
C GLU A 245 2.61 -32.96 -7.69
N GLU A 246 1.37 -32.61 -8.04
CA GLU A 246 0.52 -33.38 -8.97
C GLU A 246 1.10 -33.41 -10.40
N GLU A 247 1.70 -32.31 -10.88
CA GLU A 247 2.35 -32.23 -12.19
C GLU A 247 3.64 -33.08 -12.24
N GLU A 248 4.44 -33.03 -11.18
CA GLU A 248 5.64 -33.87 -11.03
C GLU A 248 5.28 -35.37 -11.02
N GLU A 249 4.25 -35.75 -10.27
CA GLU A 249 3.77 -37.14 -10.22
C GLU A 249 3.24 -37.62 -11.58
N ALA A 250 2.48 -36.78 -12.28
CA ALA A 250 1.97 -37.09 -13.61
C ALA A 250 3.11 -37.24 -14.63
N LYS A 251 4.13 -36.39 -14.55
CA LYS A 251 5.33 -36.48 -15.39
C LYS A 251 6.10 -37.77 -15.11
N TYR A 252 6.31 -38.12 -13.83
CA TYR A 252 6.94 -39.36 -13.44
C TYR A 252 6.19 -40.59 -13.95
N LYS A 253 4.86 -40.63 -13.80
CA LYS A 253 4.01 -41.72 -14.32
C LYS A 253 4.12 -41.87 -15.84
N LYS A 254 4.17 -40.75 -16.56
CA LYS A 254 4.32 -40.76 -18.02
C LYS A 254 5.69 -41.27 -18.46
N GLU A 255 6.77 -40.77 -17.86
CA GLU A 255 8.14 -41.24 -18.13
C GLU A 255 8.27 -42.75 -17.85
N ARG A 256 7.63 -43.23 -16.78
CA ARG A 256 7.60 -44.65 -16.42
C ARG A 256 6.89 -45.52 -17.47
N LEU A 257 5.77 -45.07 -18.03
CA LEU A 257 5.04 -45.78 -19.09
C LEU A 257 5.77 -45.78 -20.44
N GLU A 258 6.66 -44.80 -20.67
CA GLU A 258 7.46 -44.68 -21.89
C GLU A 258 8.82 -45.42 -21.79
N ASP A 259 9.16 -45.99 -20.63
CA ASP A 259 10.38 -46.76 -20.44
C ASP A 259 10.26 -48.15 -21.11
N PRO A 260 11.07 -48.46 -22.14
CA PRO A 260 11.01 -49.73 -22.86
C PRO A 260 11.46 -50.95 -22.03
N TYR A 261 11.94 -50.76 -20.81
CA TYR A 261 12.25 -51.81 -19.84
C TYR A 261 11.22 -51.92 -18.70
N TYR A 262 10.13 -51.15 -18.76
CA TYR A 262 9.06 -51.22 -17.77
C TYR A 262 8.22 -52.49 -17.98
N ASP A 263 8.19 -53.35 -16.96
CA ASP A 263 7.41 -54.58 -16.90
C ASP A 263 6.47 -54.51 -15.69
N GLU A 264 5.15 -54.63 -15.92
CA GLU A 264 4.12 -54.52 -14.88
C GLU A 264 4.13 -55.71 -13.90
N GLU A 265 4.81 -56.82 -14.22
CA GLU A 265 4.80 -58.06 -13.42
C GLU A 265 5.66 -58.04 -12.14
N TYR A 266 6.41 -56.98 -11.87
CA TYR A 266 7.36 -56.91 -10.73
C TYR A 266 7.02 -55.88 -9.64
N ASP A 267 5.77 -55.40 -9.54
CA ASP A 267 5.35 -54.46 -8.49
C ASP A 267 4.49 -55.16 -7.41
N TYR A 268 5.04 -56.23 -6.82
CA TYR A 268 4.56 -56.77 -5.53
C TYR A 268 5.52 -56.28 -4.46
N GLU A 269 5.20 -55.18 -3.76
CA GLU A 269 5.65 -54.76 -2.41
C GLU A 269 5.83 -53.23 -2.27
N ALA A 270 4.82 -52.43 -2.60
CA ALA A 270 4.81 -51.01 -2.22
C ALA A 270 3.47 -50.49 -1.65
N GLU A 271 2.44 -51.34 -1.49
CA GLU A 271 1.15 -50.95 -0.88
C GLU A 271 0.92 -51.52 0.54
N ALA A 272 2.00 -51.88 1.25
CA ALA A 272 1.89 -52.29 2.66
C ALA A 272 3.02 -51.70 3.51
N GLU A 273 2.86 -50.43 3.93
CA GLU A 273 3.16 -49.95 5.29
C GLU A 273 2.69 -48.50 5.52
#